data_AF-A0A423NEM7-F1
#
_entry.id   AF-A0A423NEM7-F1
#
_cell.length_a   1.000
_cell.length_b   1.000
_cell.length_c   1.000
_cell.angle_alpha   90.00
_cell.angle_beta   90.00
_cell.angle_gamma   90.00
#
_symmetry.space_group_name_H-M   'P 1'
#
loop_
_entity.id
_entity.type
_entity.pdbx_description
1 polymer ?
#
loop_
_entity_poly.entity_id
_entity_poly.type
_entity_poly.pdbx_seq_one_letter_code
_entity_poly.pdbx_strand_id
1 'polypeptide(L)' 'MSFASFGDFLAMGHHGLYVWSAYGICLAVLALNVVAPIAARKRYLQQEARRLRRENGQ' A
#
# COMPACT_ATOMS: atom_id res chain seq x y z
N MET A 1 -15.93 34.11 2.11
CA MET A 1 -16.15 32.71 2.56
C MET A 1 -14.90 31.93 2.18
N SER A 2 -14.31 31.14 3.10
CA SER A 2 -12.93 30.66 2.96
C SER A 2 -12.69 29.66 1.82
N PHE A 3 -13.74 29.04 1.26
CA PHE A 3 -13.67 28.15 0.09
C PHE A 3 -15.01 28.26 -0.67
N ALA A 4 -14.99 28.46 -1.99
CA ALA A 4 -16.20 28.64 -2.79
C ALA A 4 -16.74 27.31 -3.37
N SER A 5 -15.91 26.26 -3.42
CA SER A 5 -16.34 24.90 -3.76
C SER A 5 -15.43 23.82 -3.16
N PHE A 6 -15.89 22.57 -3.18
CA PHE A 6 -15.08 21.40 -2.82
C PHE A 6 -13.85 21.24 -3.73
N GLY A 7 -13.92 21.73 -4.97
CA GLY A 7 -12.78 21.77 -5.89
C GLY A 7 -11.69 22.74 -5.45
N ASP A 8 -12.05 23.89 -4.87
CA ASP A 8 -11.07 24.86 -4.33
C ASP A 8 -10.40 24.36 -3.05
N PHE A 9 -11.09 23.49 -2.31
CA PHE A 9 -10.53 22.80 -1.15
C PHE A 9 -9.55 21.70 -1.56
N LEU A 10 -9.82 21.02 -2.68
CA LEU A 10 -8.91 20.02 -3.24
C LEU A 10 -7.69 20.69 -3.90
N ALA A 11 -7.94 21.76 -4.64
CA ALA A 11 -6.96 22.56 -5.36
C ALA A 11 -6.65 23.85 -4.60
N MET A 12 -6.39 23.77 -3.29
CA MET A 12 -5.96 24.88 -2.40
C MET A 12 -4.68 25.54 -2.97
N GLY A 13 -4.81 26.30 -4.05
CA GLY A 13 -3.75 26.85 -4.89
C GLY A 13 -2.49 25.98 -4.94
N HIS A 14 -1.38 26.58 -4.53
CA HIS A 14 -0.04 25.98 -4.51
C HIS A 14 0.21 24.96 -3.39
N HIS A 15 -0.69 24.85 -2.40
CA HIS A 15 -0.49 23.99 -1.22
C HIS A 15 -1.18 22.63 -1.33
N GLY A 16 -2.22 22.50 -2.16
CA GLY A 16 -2.95 21.25 -2.34
C GLY A 16 -2.04 20.08 -2.76
N LEU A 17 -1.11 20.32 -3.69
CA LEU A 17 -0.14 19.30 -4.14
C LEU A 17 0.72 18.76 -3.00
N TYR A 18 1.16 19.61 -2.07
CA TYR A 18 1.97 19.19 -0.91
C TYR A 18 1.16 18.34 0.07
N VAL A 19 -0.08 18.73 0.35
CA VAL A 19 -0.95 18.00 1.29
C VAL A 19 -1.32 16.63 0.73
N TRP A 20 -1.79 16.59 -0.52
CA TRP A 20 -2.18 15.33 -1.17
C TRP A 20 -1.01 14.39 -1.41
N SER A 21 0.17 14.91 -1.76
CA SER A 21 1.38 14.06 -1.87
C SER A 21 1.80 13.49 -0.51
N ALA A 22 1.73 14.27 0.58
CA ALA A 22 2.01 13.76 1.92
C ALA A 22 1.03 12.65 2.33
N TYR A 23 -0.27 12.83 2.09
CA TYR A 23 -1.27 11.78 2.31
C TYR A 23 -1.03 10.55 1.42
N GLY A 24 -0.70 10.75 0.15
CA GLY A 24 -0.38 9.67 -0.80
C GLY A 24 0.84 8.86 -0.37
N ILE A 25 1.92 9.52 0.04
CA ILE A 25 3.14 8.86 0.56
C ILE A 25 2.81 8.12 1.85
N CYS A 26 2.09 8.75 2.78
CA CYS A 26 1.67 8.09 4.03
C CYS A 26 0.86 6.82 3.76
N LEU A 27 -0.14 6.91 2.88
CA LEU A 27 -0.96 5.77 2.48
C LEU A 27 -0.12 4.68 1.81
N ALA A 28 0.84 5.06 0.96
CA ALA A 28 1.75 4.11 0.32
C ALA A 28 2.62 3.38 1.36
N VAL A 29 3.17 4.08 2.34
CA VAL A 29 3.98 3.48 3.41
C VAL A 29 3.14 2.54 4.29
N LEU A 30 1.91 2.92 4.62
CA LEU A 30 0.95 2.06 5.32
C LEU A 30 0.64 0.80 4.52
N ALA A 31 0.30 0.97 3.23
CA ALA A 31 0.02 -0.15 2.34
C ALA A 31 1.22 -1.09 2.22
N LEU A 32 2.44 -0.57 2.08
CA LEU A 32 3.66 -1.37 2.04
C LEU A 32 3.88 -2.15 3.33
N ASN A 33 3.64 -1.53 4.50
CA ASN A 33 3.73 -2.22 5.79
C ASN A 33 2.76 -3.39 5.93
N VAL A 34 1.59 -3.33 5.29
CA VAL A 34 0.59 -4.40 5.32
C VAL A 34 0.86 -5.44 4.22
N VAL A 35 1.18 -5.01 3.01
CA VAL A 35 1.37 -5.89 1.86
C VAL A 35 2.66 -6.70 1.98
N ALA A 36 3.74 -6.12 2.49
CA ALA A 36 5.02 -6.81 2.66
C ALA A 36 4.93 -8.10 3.51
N PRO A 37 4.37 -8.10 4.74
CA PRO A 37 4.25 -9.32 5.53
C PRO A 37 3.27 -10.33 4.92
N ILE A 38 2.18 -9.87 4.30
CA ILE A 38 1.23 -10.77 3.62
C ILE A 38 1.91 -11.48 2.44
N ALA A 39 2.66 -10.74 1.62
CA ALA A 39 3.41 -11.30 0.51
C ALA A 39 4.50 -12.27 1.00
N ALA A 40 5.21 -11.92 2.07
CA ALA A 40 6.21 -12.79 2.69
C ALA A 40 5.60 -14.11 3.19
N ARG A 41 4.45 -14.04 3.89
CA ARG A 41 3.73 -15.23 4.37
C ARG A 41 3.27 -16.11 3.21
N LYS A 42 2.73 -15.51 2.15
CA LYS A 42 2.32 -16.25 0.95
C LYS A 42 3.50 -16.98 0.31
N ARG A 43 4.66 -16.32 0.21
CA ARG A 43 5.89 -16.92 -0.32
C ARG A 43 6.37 -18.07 0.55
N TYR A 44 6.33 -17.92 1.88
CA TYR A 44 6.71 -18.98 2.82
C TYR A 44 5.85 -20.24 2.64
N LEU A 45 4.52 -20.09 2.66
CA LEU A 45 3.59 -21.22 2.48
C LEU A 45 3.76 -21.92 1.13
N GLN A 46 4.02 -21.15 0.06
CA GLN A 46 4.28 -21.73 -1.27
C GLN A 46 5.59 -22.53 -1.30
N GLN A 47 6.62 -22.09 -0.58
CA GLN A 47 7.89 -22.82 -0.48
C GLN A 47 7.72 -24.13 0.30
N GLU A 48 6.96 -24.10 1.39
CA GLU A 48 6.67 -25.27 2.21
C GLU A 48 5.84 -26.31 1.46
N ALA A 49 4.76 -25.89 0.77
CA ALA A 49 3.98 -26.75 -0.11
C ALA A 49 4.84 -27.39 -1.23
N ARG A 50 5.85 -26.68 -1.73
CA ARG A 50 6.77 -27.21 -2.75
C ARG A 50 7.77 -28.20 -2.19
N ARG A 51 8.14 -28.11 -0.90
CA ARG A 51 8.99 -29.11 -0.22
C ARG A 51 8.22 -30.40 0.05
N LEU A 52 7.01 -30.30 0.60
CA LEU A 52 6.16 -31.46 0.86
C LEU A 52 5.85 -32.28 -0.40
N ARG A 53 5.64 -31.63 -1.55
CA ARG A 53 5.44 -32.31 -2.84
C ARG A 53 6.68 -33.07 -3.34
N ARG A 54 7.89 -32.73 -2.87
CA ARG A 54 9.12 -33.46 -3.20
C ARG A 54 9.33 -34.65 -2.27
N GLU A 55 8.98 -34.50 -1.00
CA GLU A 55 9.07 -35.57 0.00
C GLU A 55 8.00 -36.65 -0.19
N ASN A 56 6.76 -36.30 -0.55
CA ASN A 56 5.71 -37.28 -0.89
C ASN A 56 5.87 -37.93 -2.28
N GLY A 57 6.85 -37.48 -3.08
CA GLY A 57 7.11 -37.98 -4.43
C GLY A 57 8.30 -38.95 -4.52
N GLN A 58 8.99 -39.20 -3.41
CA GLN A 58 9.92 -40.32 -3.23
C GLN A 58 9.24 -41.41 -2.41
#